data_AF-A0A916G7J2-F1
#
_entry.id   AF-A0A916G7J2-F1
#
_cell.length_a   1.000
_cell.length_b   1.000
_cell.length_c   1.000
_cell.angle_alpha   90.00
_cell.angle_beta   90.00
_cell.angle_gamma   90.00
#
_symmetry.space_group_name_H-M   'P 1'
#
loop_
_entity.id
_entity.type
_entity.pdbx_description
1 polymer ?
#
loop_
_entity_poly.entity_id
_entity_poly.type
_entity_poly.pdbx_seq_one_letter_code
_entity_poly.pdbx_strand_id
1 'polypeptide(L)'
;MGLDFAIDALYQTGWNVPEPKDLPLDASGRPYPSQAHIEAAFAEHALALSVRHIQLFDCYRAEWRDAGGQARGAVVGQTAEEAAVYAFSQLRRQLSESVA
;
A
#
# COMPACT_ATOMS: atom_id res chain seq x y z
N MET A 1 -14.01 -0.08 2.36
CA MET A 1 -13.16 1.08 2.65
C MET A 1 -12.96 1.77 1.30
N GLY A 2 -12.62 3.05 1.23
CA GLY A 2 -12.48 3.74 -0.04
C GLY A 2 -11.02 4.08 -0.31
N LEU A 3 -10.67 4.34 -1.58
CA LEU A 3 -9.33 4.79 -1.95
C LEU A 3 -8.95 6.10 -1.22
N ASP A 4 -9.93 6.98 -1.00
CA ASP A 4 -9.81 8.19 -0.19
C ASP A 4 -9.30 7.92 1.23
N PHE A 5 -9.88 6.93 1.90
CA PHE A 5 -9.45 6.52 3.23
C PHE A 5 -8.03 5.94 3.21
N ALA A 6 -7.70 5.11 2.22
CA ALA A 6 -6.37 4.53 2.08
C ALA A 6 -5.31 5.63 1.90
N ILE A 7 -5.64 6.66 1.11
CA ILE A 7 -4.81 7.84 0.88
C ILE A 7 -4.65 8.66 2.17
N ASP A 8 -5.74 8.89 2.92
CA ASP A 8 -5.67 9.59 4.21
C ASP A 8 -4.76 8.85 5.20
N ALA A 9 -4.92 7.53 5.29
CA ALA A 9 -4.11 6.67 6.14
C ALA A 9 -2.63 6.72 5.76
N LEU A 10 -2.31 6.84 4.46
CA LEU A 10 -0.97 7.02 3.94
C LEU A 10 -0.39 8.39 4.34
N TYR A 11 -1.13 9.48 4.12
CA TYR A 11 -0.68 10.82 4.50
C TYR A 11 -0.42 10.96 6.01
N GLN A 12 -1.19 10.28 6.85
CA GLN A 12 -0.96 10.22 8.30
C GLN A 12 0.41 9.61 8.68
N THR A 13 1.05 8.86 7.79
CA THR A 13 2.42 8.33 8.00
C THR A 13 3.52 9.34 7.64
N GLY A 14 3.16 10.60 7.39
CA GLY A 14 4.08 11.63 6.91
C GLY A 14 4.59 11.36 5.50
N TRP A 15 3.88 10.57 4.70
CA TRP A 15 4.25 10.33 3.31
C TRP A 15 4.15 11.64 2.53
N ASN A 16 5.21 11.96 1.79
CA ASN A 16 5.31 13.13 0.93
C ASN A 16 5.52 12.69 -0.51
N VAL A 17 5.01 13.51 -1.44
CA VAL A 17 5.10 13.26 -2.88
C VAL A 17 6.57 13.34 -3.33
N PRO A 18 7.16 12.25 -3.87
CA PRO A 18 8.50 12.31 -4.44
C PRO A 18 8.51 13.13 -5.73
N GLU A 19 9.60 13.86 -5.98
CA GLU A 19 9.84 14.51 -7.28
C GLU A 19 10.54 13.53 -8.25
N PRO A 20 10.23 13.54 -9.57
CA PRO A 20 9.19 14.30 -10.28
C PRO A 20 7.84 13.55 -10.50
N LYS A 21 6.82 14.32 -10.91
CA LYS A 21 5.38 14.18 -10.62
C LYS A 21 4.51 13.43 -11.65
N ASP A 22 4.82 12.19 -11.99
CA ASP A 22 3.89 11.34 -12.77
C ASP A 22 3.14 10.36 -11.86
N LEU A 23 2.46 10.90 -10.84
CA LEU A 23 1.65 10.12 -9.91
C LEU A 23 0.16 10.15 -10.29
N PRO A 24 -0.56 9.04 -10.09
CA PRO A 24 -2.01 9.07 -10.19
C PRO A 24 -2.61 10.02 -9.14
N LEU A 25 -3.76 10.59 -9.50
CA LEU A 25 -4.52 11.51 -8.65
C LEU A 25 -5.86 10.87 -8.29
N ASP A 26 -6.31 11.05 -7.04
CA ASP A 26 -7.65 10.64 -6.65
C ASP A 26 -8.72 11.58 -7.22
N ALA A 27 -10.00 11.30 -6.94
CA ALA A 27 -11.11 12.12 -7.42
C ALA A 27 -11.09 13.58 -6.92
N SER A 28 -10.33 13.86 -5.85
CA SER A 28 -10.13 15.21 -5.30
C SER A 28 -8.87 15.90 -5.84
N GLY A 29 -8.09 15.23 -6.68
CA GLY A 29 -6.83 15.73 -7.23
C GLY A 29 -5.62 15.50 -6.33
N ARG A 30 -5.74 14.67 -5.27
CA ARG A 30 -4.62 14.35 -4.39
C ARG A 30 -3.75 13.26 -5.00
N PRO A 31 -2.42 13.45 -5.07
CA PRO A 31 -1.53 12.43 -5.57
C PRO A 31 -1.42 11.26 -4.60
N TYR A 32 -1.20 10.07 -5.13
CA TYR A 32 -0.90 8.86 -4.38
C TYR A 32 0.07 7.97 -5.17
N PRO A 33 0.77 7.01 -4.54
CA PRO A 33 1.77 6.22 -5.24
C PRO A 33 1.13 5.22 -6.20
N SER A 34 1.77 5.03 -7.36
CA SER A 34 1.37 3.98 -8.31
C SER A 34 1.68 2.59 -7.76
N GLN A 35 1.04 1.56 -8.30
CA GLN A 35 1.30 0.16 -7.94
C GLN A 35 2.80 -0.19 -8.02
N ALA A 36 3.47 0.23 -9.10
CA ALA A 36 4.91 -0.02 -9.29
C ALA A 36 5.78 0.66 -8.22
N HIS A 37 5.42 1.88 -7.81
CA HIS A 37 6.11 2.58 -6.71
C HIS A 37 5.92 1.83 -5.40
N ILE A 38 4.70 1.36 -5.12
CA ILE A 38 4.39 0.60 -3.91
C ILE A 38 5.20 -0.69 -3.87
N GLU A 39 5.19 -1.47 -4.95
CA GLU A 39 5.96 -2.72 -5.06
C GLU A 39 7.46 -2.51 -4.84
N ALA A 40 8.03 -1.46 -5.45
CA ALA A 40 9.43 -1.10 -5.25
C ALA A 40 9.73 -0.79 -3.77
N ALA A 41 8.86 -0.04 -3.09
CA ALA A 41 9.04 0.30 -1.68
C ALA A 41 8.97 -0.94 -0.77
N PHE A 42 8.14 -1.95 -1.07
CA PHE A 42 8.18 -3.22 -0.34
C PHE A 42 9.50 -3.96 -0.59
N ALA A 43 9.97 -3.99 -1.84
CA ALA A 43 11.21 -4.66 -2.23
C ALA A 43 12.45 -4.05 -1.55
N GLU A 44 12.48 -2.73 -1.35
CA GLU A 44 13.54 -2.03 -0.59
C GLU A 44 13.70 -2.55 0.86
N HIS A 45 12.65 -3.15 1.42
CA HIS A 45 12.65 -3.76 2.75
C HIS A 45 12.70 -5.29 2.72
N ALA A 46 13.13 -5.89 1.60
CA ALA A 46 13.16 -7.34 1.39
C ALA A 46 11.79 -8.02 1.58
N LEU A 47 10.72 -7.29 1.26
CA LEU A 47 9.35 -7.79 1.28
C LEU A 47 8.80 -7.91 -0.14
N ALA A 48 8.05 -8.98 -0.39
CA ALA A 48 7.32 -9.16 -1.65
C ALA A 48 5.83 -8.88 -1.42
N LEU A 49 5.28 -7.86 -2.08
CA LEU A 49 3.85 -7.55 -2.08
C LEU A 49 3.13 -8.34 -3.17
N SER A 50 1.96 -8.86 -2.85
CA SER A 50 1.03 -9.46 -3.81
C SER A 50 -0.37 -8.90 -3.60
N VAL A 51 -1.07 -8.57 -4.70
CA VAL A 51 -2.47 -8.13 -4.68
C VAL A 51 -3.28 -9.10 -5.51
N ARG A 52 -4.30 -9.72 -4.91
CA ARG A 52 -5.13 -10.74 -5.58
C ARG A 52 -6.61 -10.51 -5.35
N HIS A 53 -7.41 -10.70 -6.40
CA HIS A 53 -8.87 -10.70 -6.30
C HIS A 53 -9.35 -12.00 -5.66
N ILE A 54 -10.14 -11.88 -4.60
CA ILE A 54 -10.78 -12.99 -3.91
C ILE A 54 -12.23 -13.04 -4.39
N GLN A 55 -12.46 -13.76 -5.48
CA GLN A 55 -13.75 -13.81 -6.19
C GLN A 55 -14.94 -14.15 -5.28
N LEU A 56 -14.76 -15.07 -4.32
CA LEU A 56 -15.83 -15.48 -3.40
C LEU A 56 -16.38 -14.33 -2.54
N PHE A 57 -15.53 -13.34 -2.25
CA PHE A 57 -15.89 -12.18 -1.40
C PHE A 57 -15.90 -10.87 -2.18
N ASP A 58 -15.71 -10.93 -3.50
CA ASP A 58 -15.58 -9.79 -4.41
C ASP A 58 -14.72 -8.64 -3.84
N CYS A 59 -13.52 -8.98 -3.37
CA CYS A 59 -12.59 -8.04 -2.77
C CYS A 59 -11.16 -8.32 -3.20
N TYR A 60 -10.26 -7.39 -2.95
CA TYR A 60 -8.83 -7.54 -3.24
C TYR A 60 -8.05 -7.64 -1.94
N ARG A 61 -7.22 -8.68 -1.84
CA ARG A 61 -6.31 -8.87 -0.72
C ARG A 61 -4.90 -8.49 -1.14
N ALA A 62 -4.34 -7.47 -0.48
CA ALA A 62 -2.93 -7.14 -0.54
C ALA A 62 -2.21 -7.83 0.64
N GLU A 63 -1.19 -8.63 0.36
CA GLU A 63 -0.41 -9.37 1.36
C GLU A 63 1.07 -9.26 1.03
N TRP A 64 1.91 -9.04 2.06
CA TRP A 64 3.35 -8.99 1.91
C TRP A 64 4.07 -10.03 2.78
N ARG A 65 5.16 -10.56 2.23
CA ARG A 65 5.93 -11.66 2.81
C ARG A 65 7.42 -11.34 2.80
N ASP A 66 8.15 -11.86 3.78
CA ASP A 66 9.61 -11.81 3.78
C ASP A 66 10.24 -12.90 2.88
N ALA A 67 11.57 -12.91 2.80
CA ALA A 67 12.33 -13.89 2.01
C ALA A 67 12.12 -15.35 2.45
N GLY A 68 11.71 -15.59 3.71
CA GLY A 68 11.34 -16.91 4.21
C GLY A 68 9.91 -17.32 3.82
N GLY A 69 9.19 -16.46 3.12
CA GLY A 69 7.78 -16.66 2.77
C GLY A 69 6.82 -16.43 3.93
N GLN A 70 7.30 -15.94 5.08
CA GLN A 70 6.44 -15.65 6.22
C GLN A 70 5.62 -14.39 5.94
N ALA A 71 4.30 -14.46 6.14
CA ALA A 71 3.44 -13.29 6.01
C ALA A 71 3.75 -12.27 7.11
N ARG A 72 4.08 -11.04 6.70
CA ARG A 72 4.38 -9.92 7.58
C ARG A 72 3.19 -8.99 7.77
N GLY A 73 2.22 -9.06 6.86
CA GLY A 73 0.91 -8.44 7.02
C GLY A 73 0.03 -8.64 5.81
N ALA A 74 -1.25 -8.27 5.96
CA ALA A 74 -2.22 -8.26 4.88
C ALA A 74 -3.33 -7.25 5.17
N VAL A 75 -3.90 -6.70 4.11
CA VAL A 75 -5.10 -5.86 4.14
C VAL A 75 -6.06 -6.28 3.02
N VAL A 76 -7.31 -5.86 3.12
CA VAL A 76 -8.35 -6.10 2.11
C VAL A 76 -8.99 -4.76 1.73
N GLY A 77 -9.23 -4.57 0.43
CA GLY A 77 -9.94 -3.43 -0.15
C GLY A 77 -10.97 -3.88 -1.18
N GLN A 78 -11.83 -2.96 -1.61
CA GLN A 78 -12.82 -3.21 -2.66
C GLN A 78 -12.19 -3.21 -4.05
N THR A 79 -11.09 -2.46 -4.24
CA THR A 79 -10.30 -2.45 -5.48
C THR A 79 -8.85 -2.84 -5.21
N ALA A 80 -8.13 -3.26 -6.25
CA ALA A 80 -6.71 -3.59 -6.16
C ALA A 80 -5.88 -2.39 -5.68
N GLU A 81 -6.21 -1.21 -6.20
CA GLU A 81 -5.53 0.04 -5.90
C GLU A 81 -5.73 0.50 -4.46
N GLU A 82 -6.96 0.42 -3.95
CA GLU A 82 -7.26 0.69 -2.53
C GLU A 82 -6.44 -0.24 -1.61
N ALA A 83 -6.46 -1.54 -1.90
CA ALA A 83 -5.75 -2.52 -1.10
C ALA A 83 -4.23 -2.28 -1.11
N ALA A 84 -3.67 -1.90 -2.27
CA ALA A 84 -2.24 -1.60 -2.40
C ALA A 84 -1.84 -0.33 -1.65
N VAL A 85 -2.56 0.78 -1.84
CA VAL A 85 -2.27 2.05 -1.16
C VAL A 85 -2.41 1.89 0.36
N TYR A 86 -3.44 1.16 0.81
CA TYR A 86 -3.59 0.91 2.23
C TYR A 86 -2.49 0.00 2.79
N ALA A 87 -2.07 -1.03 2.06
CA ALA A 87 -0.93 -1.86 2.44
C ALA A 87 0.35 -1.03 2.59
N PHE A 88 0.58 -0.07 1.70
CA PHE A 88 1.72 0.83 1.79
C PHE A 88 1.67 1.72 3.04
N SER A 89 0.50 2.21 3.43
CA SER A 89 0.33 2.93 4.71
C SER A 89 0.71 2.05 5.91
N GLN A 90 0.34 0.76 5.88
CA GLN A 90 0.68 -0.17 6.96
C GLN A 90 2.18 -0.46 7.03
N LEU A 91 2.84 -0.68 5.89
CA LEU A 91 4.29 -0.84 5.82
C LEU A 91 5.00 0.35 6.48
N ARG A 92 4.62 1.58 6.12
CA ARG A 92 5.23 2.80 6.67
C ARG A 92 5.03 2.93 8.19
N ARG A 93 3.87 2.53 8.71
CA ARG A 93 3.61 2.49 10.16
C ARG A 93 4.51 1.46 10.86
N GLN A 94 4.58 0.25 10.31
CA GLN A 94 5.45 -0.81 10.86
C GLN A 94 6.92 -0.39 10.91
N LEU A 95 7.41 0.30 9.88
CA LEU A 95 8.77 0.83 9.84
C LEU A 95 9.00 1.95 10.86
N SER A 96 7.98 2.78 11.12
CA SER A 96 8.05 3.85 12.12
C SER A 96 8.05 3.28 13.55
N GLU A 97 7.27 2.23 13.81
CA GLU A 97 7.20 1.55 15.10
C GLU A 97 8.45 0.72 15.41
N SER A 98 9.11 0.16 14.39
CA SER A 98 10.32 -0.67 14.56
C SER A 98 11.58 0.14 14.94
N VAL A 99 11.52 1.47 14.97
CA VAL A 99 12.64 2.37 15.29
C VAL A 99 12.56 2.88 16.75
N ALA A 100 11.63 2.37 17.55
CA ALA A 100 11.50 2.64 18.99
C ALA A 100 12.03 1.49 19.86
#